data_AF-A0A3A3D7E0-F1
#
_entry.id   AF-A0A3A3D7E0-F1
#
_cell.length_a   1.000
_cell.length_b   1.000
_cell.length_c   1.000
_cell.angle_alpha   90.00
_cell.angle_beta   90.00
_cell.angle_gamma   90.00
#
_symmetry.space_group_name_H-M   'P 1'
#
loop_
_entity.id
_entity.type
_entity.pdbx_description
1 polymer ?
#
loop_
_entity_poly.entity_id
_entity_poly.type
_entity_poly.pdbx_seq_one_letter_code
_entity_poly.pdbx_strand_id
1 'polypeptide(L)' 'MALIVAVVLNVIVTFLVAKSLSFEKAQKIAQIVIIWVIPFIASIGILIFIFTDNDTKLPPSSPGGGANEKVSQLE' A
#
# COMPACT_ATOMS: atom_id res chain seq x y z
N MET A 1 18.86 1.56 11.10
CA MET A 1 18.19 1.63 12.43
C MET A 1 16.71 1.28 12.34
N ALA A 2 15.88 2.03 11.61
CA ALA A 2 14.42 1.80 11.55
C ALA A 2 14.01 0.38 11.10
N LEU A 3 14.68 -0.19 10.10
CA LEU A 3 14.41 -1.55 9.62
C LEU A 3 14.65 -2.62 10.71
N ILE A 4 15.71 -2.46 11.52
CA ILE A 4 16.02 -3.40 12.60
C ILE A 4 14.93 -3.34 13.67
N VAL A 5 14.52 -2.13 14.06
CA VAL A 5 13.42 -1.93 15.01
C VAL A 5 12.12 -2.54 14.48
N ALA A 6 11.80 -2.32 13.21
CA ALA A 6 10.61 -2.88 12.58
C ALA A 6 10.63 -4.41 12.57
N VAL A 7 11.76 -5.03 12.24
CA VAL A 7 11.90 -6.50 12.25
C VAL A 7 11.76 -7.04 13.68
N VAL A 8 12.43 -6.44 14.65
CA VAL A 8 12.34 -6.85 16.07
C VAL A 8 10.90 -6.74 16.57
N LEU A 9 10.21 -5.65 16.26
CA LEU A 9 8.81 -5.45 16.66
C LEU A 9 7.88 -6.49 16.01
N ASN A 10 8.07 -6.81 14.73
CA ASN A 10 7.31 -7.87 14.04
C ASN A 10 7.51 -9.25 14.69
N VAL A 11 8.74 -9.58 15.10
CA VAL A 11 9.04 -10.83 15.81
C VAL A 11 8.38 -10.86 17.19
N ILE A 12 8.47 -9.78 17.97
CA ILE A 12 7.83 -9.68 19.29
C ILE A 12 6.32 -9.83 19.18
N VAL A 13 5.67 -9.10 18.27
CA VAL A 13 4.22 -9.19 18.08
C VAL A 13 3.80 -10.59 17.63
N THR A 14 4.55 -11.21 16.71
CA THR A 14 4.31 -12.60 16.31
C THR A 14 4.36 -13.55 17.50
N PHE A 15 5.35 -13.40 18.39
CA PHE A 15 5.46 -14.20 19.61
C PHE A 15 4.30 -13.97 20.59
N LEU A 16 3.90 -12.72 20.80
CA LEU A 16 2.77 -12.39 21.68
C LEU A 16 1.44 -12.93 21.16
N VAL A 17 1.21 -12.83 19.84
CA VAL A 17 0.05 -13.43 19.18
C VAL A 17 0.11 -14.96 19.33
N ALA A 18 1.26 -15.58 19.06
CA ALA A 18 1.45 -17.02 19.20
C ALA A 18 1.26 -17.53 20.64
N LYS A 19 1.58 -16.72 21.65
CA LYS A 19 1.38 -17.06 23.07
C LYS A 19 -0.03 -16.75 23.60
N SER A 20 -0.76 -15.83 22.98
CA SER A 20 -2.11 -15.46 23.42
C SER A 20 -3.10 -16.63 23.28
N LEU A 21 -3.81 -16.96 24.37
CA LEU A 21 -4.93 -17.92 24.36
C LEU A 21 -6.26 -17.29 23.94
N SER A 22 -6.31 -15.95 23.78
CA SER A 22 -7.56 -15.22 23.54
C SER A 22 -8.09 -15.30 22.12
N PHE A 23 -7.30 -15.83 21.18
CA PHE A 23 -7.69 -15.92 19.77
C PHE A 23 -7.93 -17.37 19.38
N GLU A 24 -9.01 -17.61 18.64
CA GLU A 24 -9.24 -18.87 17.96
C GLU A 24 -8.07 -19.17 16.99
N LYS A 25 -7.75 -20.46 16.80
CA LYS A 25 -6.55 -20.88 16.05
C LYS A 25 -6.49 -20.27 14.64
N ALA A 26 -7.63 -20.18 13.96
CA ALA A 26 -7.75 -19.60 12.63
C ALA A 26 -7.40 -18.10 12.62
N GLN A 27 -7.95 -17.32 13.57
CA GLN A 27 -7.67 -15.89 13.68
C GLN A 27 -6.21 -15.61 14.03
N LYS A 28 -5.62 -16.45 14.91
CA LYS A 28 -4.19 -16.38 15.23
C LYS A 28 -3.32 -16.56 13.99
N ILE A 29 -3.61 -17.56 13.16
CA ILE A 29 -2.85 -17.84 11.94
C ILE A 29 -3.02 -16.68 10.95
N ALA A 30 -4.25 -16.21 10.73
CA ALA A 30 -4.52 -15.06 9.86
C ALA A 30 -3.76 -13.81 10.33
N GLN A 31 -3.76 -13.53 11.64
CA GLN A 31 -3.04 -12.39 12.22
C GLN A 31 -1.54 -12.46 11.93
N ILE A 32 -0.91 -13.62 12.10
CA ILE A 32 0.51 -13.83 11.80
C ILE A 32 0.76 -13.64 10.30
N VAL A 33 -0.07 -14.22 9.43
CA VAL A 33 0.06 -14.06 7.98
C VAL A 33 -0.05 -12.59 7.58
N ILE A 34 -1.02 -11.86 8.12
CA ILE A 34 -1.25 -10.43 7.83
C ILE A 34 -0.04 -9.57 8.23
N ILE A 35 0.53 -9.80 9.42
CA ILE A 35 1.72 -9.08 9.92
C ILE A 35 2.87 -9.16 8.92
N TRP A 36 3.09 -10.33 8.32
CA TRP A 36 4.18 -10.53 7.37
C TRP A 36 3.80 -10.10 5.95
N VAL A 37 2.57 -10.35 5.48
CA VAL A 37 2.19 -10.16 4.07
C VAL A 37 1.83 -8.72 3.73
N ILE A 38 1.07 -8.01 4.58
CA ILE A 38 0.61 -6.64 4.30
C ILE A 38 1.78 -5.68 3.96
N PRO A 39 2.90 -5.67 4.69
CA PRO A 39 4.01 -4.76 4.39
C PRO A 39 4.60 -4.96 2.99
N PHE A 40 4.69 -6.22 2.52
CA PHE A 40 5.20 -6.53 1.19
C PHE A 40 4.21 -6.13 0.11
N ILE A 41 2.92 -6.45 0.28
CA ILE A 41 1.88 -6.06 -0.67
C ILE A 41 1.79 -4.53 -0.79
N ALA A 42 1.82 -3.82 0.33
CA ALA A 42 1.85 -2.36 0.35
C ALA A 42 3.09 -1.81 -0.39
N SER A 43 4.26 -2.39 -0.16
CA SER A 43 5.50 -1.98 -0.84
C SER A 43 5.43 -2.22 -2.34
N ILE A 44 4.91 -3.37 -2.78
CA ILE A 44 4.73 -3.69 -4.20
C ILE A 44 3.72 -2.72 -4.85
N GLY A 45 2.60 -2.45 -4.19
CA GLY A 45 1.60 -1.51 -4.70
C GLY A 45 2.17 -0.11 -4.89
N ILE A 46 2.90 0.39 -3.89
CA ILE A 46 3.61 1.67 -3.97
C ILE A 46 4.66 1.64 -5.08
N LEU A 47 5.41 0.55 -5.22
CA LEU A 47 6.41 0.38 -6.27
C LEU A 47 5.76 0.51 -7.66
N ILE A 48 4.70 -0.25 -7.93
CA ILE A 48 3.95 -0.19 -9.20
C ILE A 48 3.41 1.22 -9.45
N PHE A 49 2.85 1.86 -8.42
CA PHE A 49 2.35 3.23 -8.52
C PHE A 49 3.45 4.21 -8.92
N ILE A 50 4.62 4.14 -8.27
CA ILE A 50 5.78 4.98 -8.60
C ILE A 50 6.26 4.73 -10.03
N PHE A 51 6.35 3.47 -10.47
CA PHE A 51 6.76 3.16 -11.84
C PHE A 51 5.76 3.68 -12.88
N THR A 52 4.47 3.47 -12.64
CA THR A 52 3.40 3.97 -13.52
C THR A 52 3.41 5.49 -13.63
N ASP A 53 3.62 6.20 -12.52
CA ASP A 53 3.72 7.66 -12.48
C ASP A 53 4.97 8.17 -13.24
N ASN A 54 6.11 7.51 -13.07
CA ASN A 54 7.35 7.88 -13.75
C ASN A 54 7.37 7.56 -15.25
N ASP A 55 6.66 6.51 -15.68
CA ASP A 55 6.47 6.18 -17.10
C ASP A 55 5.45 7.13 -17.78
N THR A 56 4.59 7.78 -16.98
CA THR A 56 3.67 8.82 -17.46
C THR A 56 4.33 10.20 -17.48
N LYS A 57 5.48 10.33 -18.13
CA LYS A 57 5.97 11.65 -18.62
C LYS A 57 5.24 12.05 -19.90
N LEU A 58 3.91 12.04 -19.86
CA LEU A 58 3.11 12.86 -20.77
C LEU A 58 2.90 14.21 -20.07
N PRO A 59 2.91 15.35 -20.80
CA PRO A 59 2.72 16.67 -20.21
C PRO A 59 1.45 16.69 -19.36
N PRO A 60 1.38 17.50 -18.29
CA PRO A 60 0.35 17.41 -17.27
C PRO A 60 -1.03 17.68 -17.89
N SER A 61 -1.74 16.62 -18.27
CA SER A 61 -3.16 16.71 -18.54
C SER A 61 -3.85 16.66 -17.19
N SER A 62 -4.20 17.85 -16.71
CA SER A 62 -5.01 18.16 -15.53
C SER A 62 -6.04 17.05 -15.22
N PRO A 63 -6.08 16.49 -14.00
CA PRO A 63 -7.16 15.61 -13.54
C PRO A 63 -8.41 16.45 -13.28
N GLY A 64 -9.09 16.87 -14.34
CA GLY A 64 -10.33 17.64 -14.26
C GLY A 64 -10.54 18.53 -15.47
N GLY A 65 -11.55 18.23 -16.28
CA GLY A 65 -11.99 19.15 -17.34
C GLY A 65 -12.40 18.50 -18.66
N GLY A 66 -12.93 17.28 -18.64
CA GLY A 66 -13.70 16.76 -19.79
C GLY A 66 -15.07 17.42 -19.84
N ALA A 67 -15.15 18.63 -20.40
CA ALA A 67 -16.35 19.19 -21.04
C ALA A 67 -15.99 20.58 -21.63
N ASN A 68 -16.51 20.87 -22.82
CA ASN A 68 -16.37 22.11 -23.60
C ASN A 68 -15.23 22.12 -24.63
N GLU A 69 -15.30 21.14 -25.51
CA GLU A 69 -15.17 21.43 -26.94
C GLU A 69 -16.22 22.52 -27.35
N LYS A 70 -15.85 23.41 -28.30
CA LYS A 70 -16.76 24.17 -29.19
C LYS A 70 -17.37 25.55 -28.75
N VAL A 71 -16.66 26.46 -28.07
CA VAL A 71 -17.18 27.86 -27.90
C VAL A 71 -16.26 29.00 -28.38
N SER A 72 -14.96 28.77 -28.63
CA SER A 72 -14.02 29.87 -28.96
C SER A 72 -13.79 30.12 -30.47
N GLN A 73 -14.54 29.48 -31.37
CA GLN A 73 -14.36 29.63 -32.83
C GLN A 73 -15.44 30.50 -33.49
N LEU A 74 -16.12 31.35 -32.70
CA LEU A 74 -17.20 32.23 -33.18
C LEU A 74 -17.04 33.70 -32.75
N GLU A 75 -15.84 34.15 -32.40
CA GLU A 75 -15.52 35.59 -32.25
C GLU A 75 -14.58 36.07 -33.35
#